data_AF-A0A2G2MVV8-F1
#
_entry.id   AF-A0A2G2MVV8-F1
#
_cell.length_a   1.000
_cell.length_b   1.000
_cell.length_c   1.000
_cell.angle_alpha   90.00
_cell.angle_beta   90.00
_cell.angle_gamma   90.00
#
_symmetry.space_group_name_H-M   'P 1'
#
loop_
_entity.id
_entity.type
_entity.pdbx_description
1 polymer ?
#
loop_
_entity_poly.entity_id
_entity_poly.type
_entity_poly.pdbx_seq_one_letter_code
_entity_poly.pdbx_strand_id
1 'polypeptide(L)' 'MDLYTRYTYEKKWMKTSQKDALRMIEEEMPETDAAGTLKYILSETAKGKTVTLGACRFKSS' A
#
# COMPACT_ATOMS: atom_id res chain seq x y z
N MET A 1 4.60 -13.34 2.30
CA MET A 1 3.80 -12.21 2.78
C MET A 1 3.45 -11.41 1.56
N ASP A 2 2.22 -11.58 1.10
CA ASP A 2 1.80 -11.11 -0.19
C ASP A 2 1.04 -9.81 0.05
N LEU A 3 1.62 -8.70 -0.41
CA LEU A 3 1.01 -7.40 -0.33
C LEU A 3 0.02 -7.26 -1.49
N TYR A 4 -1.17 -6.75 -1.17
CA TYR A 4 -2.18 -6.48 -2.16
C TYR A 4 -2.58 -5.01 -2.09
N THR A 5 -2.73 -4.40 -3.26
CA THR A 5 -3.25 -3.05 -3.38
C THR A 5 -4.59 -3.03 -4.12
N ARG A 6 -5.39 -2.02 -3.83
CA ARG A 6 -6.65 -1.76 -4.53
C ARG A 6 -6.98 -0.28 -4.46
N TYR A 7 -7.22 0.34 -5.60
CA TYR A 7 -7.76 1.69 -5.61
C TYR A 7 -9.23 1.74 -5.19
N THR A 8 -9.67 2.83 -4.58
CA THR A 8 -11.05 3.01 -4.08
C THR A 8 -12.10 2.91 -5.18
N TYR A 9 -11.75 3.25 -6.42
CA TYR A 9 -12.60 3.09 -7.60
C TYR A 9 -12.54 1.67 -8.19
N GLU A 10 -11.55 0.86 -7.82
CA GLU A 10 -11.43 -0.53 -8.27
C GLU A 10 -12.07 -1.51 -7.29
N LYS A 11 -12.60 -2.61 -7.84
CA LYS A 11 -13.21 -3.68 -7.03
C LYS A 11 -12.23 -4.81 -6.68
N LYS A 12 -11.12 -4.95 -7.42
CA LYS A 12 -10.22 -6.10 -7.32
C LYS A 12 -8.95 -5.73 -6.56
N TRP A 13 -8.49 -6.67 -5.72
CA TRP A 13 -7.17 -6.60 -5.11
C TRP A 13 -6.15 -7.15 -6.09
N MET A 14 -5.13 -6.35 -6.40
CA MET A 14 -4.00 -6.77 -7.21
C MET A 14 -2.84 -7.13 -6.30
N LYS A 15 -2.11 -8.19 -6.67
CA LYS A 15 -0.88 -8.56 -5.97
C LYS A 15 0.20 -7.55 -6.35
N THR A 16 0.83 -6.96 -5.35
CA THR A 16 1.71 -5.81 -5.53
C THR A 16 3.01 -6.09 -4.81
N SER A 17 4.13 -5.95 -5.53
CA SER A 17 5.45 -6.09 -4.93
C SER A 17 5.77 -4.88 -4.06
N GLN A 18 6.70 -5.02 -3.10
CA GLN A 18 7.16 -3.87 -2.31
C GLN A 18 7.71 -2.73 -3.18
N LYS A 19 8.36 -3.06 -4.31
CA LYS A 19 8.88 -2.08 -5.27
C LYS A 19 7.75 -1.29 -5.96
N ASP A 20 6.69 -1.97 -6.39
CA ASP A 20 5.51 -1.33 -6.98
C ASP A 20 4.75 -0.51 -5.95
N ALA A 21 4.59 -1.03 -4.74
CA ALA A 21 3.96 -0.30 -3.65
C ALA A 21 4.73 0.98 -3.29
N LEU A 22 6.07 0.94 -3.29
CA LEU A 22 6.89 2.14 -3.08
C LEU A 22 6.62 3.19 -4.15
N ARG A 23 6.64 2.79 -5.44
CA ARG A 23 6.32 3.70 -6.54
C ARG A 23 4.92 4.28 -6.42
N MET A 24 3.92 3.46 -6.10
CA MET A 24 2.55 3.92 -5.87
C MET A 24 2.46 4.98 -4.76
N ILE A 25 3.24 4.82 -3.69
CA ILE A 25 3.27 5.77 -2.57
C ILE A 25 3.97 7.05 -3.00
N GLU A 26 5.09 6.98 -3.72
CA GLU A 26 5.78 8.16 -4.27
C GLU A 26 4.91 8.92 -5.26
N GLU A 27 4.10 8.23 -6.07
CA GLU A 27 3.17 8.85 -7.02
C GLU A 27 1.97 9.51 -6.33
N GLU A 28 1.40 8.88 -5.30
CA GLU A 28 0.27 9.45 -4.54
C GLU A 28 0.71 10.56 -3.56
N MET A 29 1.92 10.45 -2.98
CA MET A 29 2.44 11.37 -1.97
C MET A 29 3.93 11.68 -2.22
N PRO A 30 4.25 12.49 -3.25
CA PRO A 30 5.63 12.83 -3.60
C PRO A 30 6.36 13.66 -2.54
N GLU A 31 5.61 14.34 -1.66
CA GLU A 31 6.16 15.19 -0.59
C GLU A 31 6.43 14.44 0.72
N THR A 32 6.15 13.13 0.77
CA THR A 32 6.30 12.28 1.95
C THR A 32 7.39 11.23 1.75
N ASP A 33 8.00 10.79 2.87
CA ASP A 33 8.91 9.65 2.87
C ASP A 33 8.17 8.35 2.51
N ALA A 34 8.27 7.95 1.24
CA ALA A 34 7.61 6.75 0.74
C ALA A 34 8.13 5.47 1.41
N ALA A 35 9.42 5.42 1.76
CA ALA A 35 10.01 4.24 2.39
C ALA A 35 9.47 4.01 3.82
N GLY A 36 9.41 5.06 4.63
CA GLY A 36 8.82 5.02 5.98
C GLY A 36 7.32 4.74 5.94
N THR A 37 6.63 5.28 4.95
CA THR A 37 5.20 5.01 4.73
C THR A 37 4.97 3.55 4.33
N LEU A 38 5.78 3.00 3.42
CA LEU A 38 5.73 1.58 3.08
C LEU A 38 6.02 0.70 4.30
N LYS A 39 7.00 1.07 5.13
CA LYS A 39 7.31 0.36 6.37
C LYS A 39 6.13 0.36 7.34
N TYR A 40 5.45 1.49 7.50
CA TYR A 40 4.22 1.60 8.28
C TYR A 40 3.12 0.70 7.73
N ILE A 41 2.90 0.73 6.42
CA ILE A 41 1.90 -0.11 5.73
C ILE A 41 2.18 -1.59 5.97
N LEU A 42 3.42 -2.04 5.77
CA LEU A 42 3.80 -3.43 6.00
C LEU A 42 3.58 -3.85 7.46
N SER A 43 3.94 -2.99 8.42
CA SER A 43 3.74 -3.25 9.85
C SER A 43 2.26 -3.34 10.24
N GLU A 44 1.41 -2.45 9.73
CA GLU A 44 -0.03 -2.46 10.07
C GLU A 44 -0.77 -3.58 9.33
N THR A 45 -0.43 -3.82 8.05
CA THR A 45 -1.02 -4.92 7.29
C THR A 45 -0.64 -6.28 7.87
N ALA A 46 0.58 -6.45 8.38
CA ALA A 46 1.00 -7.65 9.14
C ALA A 46 0.06 -8.00 10.31
N LYS A 47 -0.61 -7.00 10.88
CA LYS A 47 -1.57 -7.16 12.00
C LYS A 47 -2.99 -7.48 11.52
N GLY A 48 -3.18 -7.75 10.23
CA GLY A 48 -4.49 -7.98 9.61
C GLY A 48 -5.29 -6.71 9.32
N LYS A 49 -4.67 -5.51 9.44
CA LYS A 49 -5.34 -4.25 9.13
C LYS A 49 -5.26 -3.94 7.65
N THR A 50 -6.22 -3.14 7.17
CA THR A 50 -6.17 -2.52 5.85
C THR A 50 -5.76 -1.07 6.01
N VAL A 51 -4.66 -0.66 5.38
CA VAL A 51 -4.18 0.73 5.39
C VAL A 51 -4.70 1.45 4.16
N THR A 52 -5.15 2.69 4.30
CA THR A 52 -5.60 3.52 3.16
C THR A 52 -4.68 4.73 3.04
N LEU A 53 -4.17 4.95 1.84
CA LEU A 53 -3.30 6.06 1.49
C LEU A 53 -3.88 6.70 0.23
N GLY A 54 -4.43 7.91 0.38
CA GLY A 54 -5.15 8.58 -0.70
C GLY A 54 -6.31 7.72 -1.24
N ALA A 55 -6.26 7.42 -2.53
CA ALA A 55 -7.21 6.51 -3.17
C ALA A 55 -6.78 5.04 -3.09
N CYS A 56 -5.56 4.73 -2.67
CA CYS A 56 -5.03 3.38 -2.65
C CYS A 56 -5.22 2.70 -1.28
N ARG A 57 -5.63 1.43 -1.29
CA ARG A 57 -5.75 0.59 -0.08
C ARG A 57 -4.73 -0.54 -0.14
N PHE A 58 -4.16 -0.87 1.00
CA PHE A 58 -3.14 -1.89 1.18
C PHE A 58 -3.61 -2.92 2.20
N LYS A 59 -3.44 -4.20 1.88
CA LYS A 59 -3.64 -5.31 2.83
C LYS A 59 -2.58 -6.37 2.61
N SER A 60 -2.29 -7.17 3.63
CA SER A 60 -1.54 -8.42 3.47
C SER A 60 -2.49 -9.60 3.47
N SER A 61 -2.16 -10.62 2.69
CA SER A 61 -2.81 -11.93 2.77
C SER A 61 -1.79 -13.06 2.84
#